data_AF-A0A6I5R1I6-F1
#
_entry.id   AF-A0A6I5R1I6-F1
#
_cell.length_a   1.000
_cell.length_b   1.000
_cell.length_c   1.000
_cell.angle_alpha   90.00
_cell.angle_beta   90.00
_cell.angle_gamma   90.00
#
_symmetry.space_group_name_H-M   'P 1'
#
loop_
_entity.id
_entity.type
_entity.pdbx_description
1 polymer ?
#
loop_
_entity_poly.entity_id
_entity_poly.type
_entity_poly.pdbx_seq_one_letter_code
_entity_poly.pdbx_strand_id
1 'polypeptide(L)'
;MNYLYHRVPPNLTGSILYPLNTLKQKLPALYVAHAKKYLGRESLTQQIIPPLGCLWNDVLHFSPVHPNLIREALISAGFTPTTMQWFQVNPMTMNFNSQNTAIYLSPPKKYRDFTKSAEAFRPFNYASLPALSKLPEATLTYYQMSQKQGDSPLLFHRIPHILYQGELHLKDMTIIST
;
A
#
# COMPACT_ATOMS: atom_id res chain seq x y z
N MET A 1 11.35 16.19 -3.46
CA MET A 1 10.81 15.67 -2.18
C MET A 1 10.04 14.40 -2.48
N ASN A 2 10.27 13.29 -1.77
CA ASN A 2 9.56 12.03 -2.02
C ASN A 2 8.42 11.89 -1.01
N TYR A 3 7.20 11.72 -1.51
CA TYR A 3 6.02 11.49 -0.68
C TYR A 3 5.58 10.03 -0.77
N LEU A 4 4.83 9.61 0.24
CA LEU A 4 4.15 8.33 0.31
C LEU A 4 2.65 8.55 0.22
N TYR A 5 1.92 7.55 -0.29
CA TYR A 5 0.51 7.69 -0.59
C TYR A 5 -0.31 6.56 0.02
N HIS A 6 -1.38 6.94 0.71
CA HIS A 6 -2.38 6.00 1.23
C HIS A 6 -3.75 6.36 0.68
N ARG A 7 -4.47 5.38 0.13
CA ARG A 7 -5.82 5.63 -0.36
C ARG A 7 -6.72 6.02 0.81
N VAL A 8 -7.47 7.12 0.67
CA VAL A 8 -8.45 7.53 1.67
C VAL A 8 -9.54 6.46 1.76
N PRO A 9 -9.80 5.89 2.96
CA PRO A 9 -10.88 4.93 3.15
C PRO A 9 -12.25 5.56 2.83
N PRO A 10 -13.17 4.84 2.16
CA PRO A 10 -14.48 5.38 1.80
C PRO A 10 -15.35 5.71 3.02
N ASN A 11 -15.11 5.05 4.16
CA ASN A 11 -15.84 5.24 5.41
C ASN A 11 -14.90 5.81 6.49
N LEU A 12 -14.08 6.80 6.11
CA LEU A 12 -13.15 7.45 7.03
C LEU A 12 -13.92 8.07 8.20
N THR A 13 -13.62 7.62 9.42
CA THR A 13 -14.16 8.18 10.66
C THR A 13 -13.03 8.38 11.66
N GLY A 14 -13.17 9.38 12.54
CA GLY A 14 -12.13 9.76 13.50
C GLY A 14 -11.01 10.60 12.90
N SER A 15 -9.91 10.75 13.64
CA SER A 15 -8.79 11.66 13.33
C SER A 15 -7.44 10.95 13.24
N ILE A 16 -7.43 9.61 13.26
CA ILE A 16 -6.23 8.77 13.27
C ILE A 16 -6.39 7.63 12.27
N LEU A 17 -5.35 7.37 11.48
CA LEU A 17 -5.20 6.20 10.63
C LEU A 17 -4.49 5.09 11.43
N TYR A 18 -5.15 3.94 11.56
CA TYR A 18 -4.70 2.82 12.39
C TYR A 18 -4.36 1.59 11.54
N PRO A 19 -3.33 0.80 11.92
CA PRO A 19 -3.16 -0.56 11.43
C PRO A 19 -4.40 -1.43 11.71
N LEU A 20 -4.59 -2.49 10.92
CA LEU A 20 -5.82 -3.29 11.01
C LEU A 20 -5.95 -4.02 12.35
N ASN A 21 -4.87 -4.55 12.92
CA ASN A 21 -4.93 -5.16 14.26
C ASN A 21 -5.26 -4.12 15.36
N THR A 22 -4.76 -2.89 15.23
CA THR A 22 -5.14 -1.81 16.14
C THR A 22 -6.61 -1.42 16.00
N LEU A 23 -7.15 -1.39 14.78
CA LEU A 23 -8.60 -1.20 14.54
C LEU A 23 -9.42 -2.30 15.21
N LYS A 24 -8.95 -3.55 15.20
CA LYS A 24 -9.65 -4.68 15.85
C LYS A 24 -9.89 -4.42 17.34
N GLN A 25 -8.94 -3.76 18.01
CA GLN A 25 -9.02 -3.45 19.43
C GLN A 25 -9.82 -2.17 19.70
N LYS A 26 -9.57 -1.09 18.94
CA LYS A 26 -10.15 0.23 19.21
C LYS A 26 -11.55 0.42 18.60
N LEU A 27 -11.77 -0.08 17.39
CA LEU A 27 -12.98 0.16 16.59
C LEU A 27 -13.42 -1.13 15.87
N PRO A 28 -13.92 -2.15 16.60
CA PRO A 28 -14.19 -3.48 16.05
C PRO A 28 -15.15 -3.50 14.84
N ALA A 29 -16.14 -2.60 14.82
CA ALA A 29 -17.08 -2.49 13.69
C ALA A 29 -16.37 -2.06 12.39
N LEU A 30 -15.42 -1.12 12.47
CA LEU A 30 -14.61 -0.71 11.33
C LEU A 30 -13.64 -1.82 10.92
N TYR A 31 -13.05 -2.53 11.90
CA TYR A 31 -12.22 -3.70 11.61
C TYR A 31 -12.96 -4.71 10.74
N VAL A 32 -14.19 -5.08 11.08
CA VAL A 32 -14.98 -6.04 10.29
C VAL A 32 -15.15 -5.57 8.85
N ALA A 33 -15.44 -4.29 8.63
CA ALA A 33 -15.56 -3.73 7.28
C ALA A 33 -14.24 -3.79 6.49
N HIS A 34 -13.12 -3.42 7.13
CA HIS A 34 -11.80 -3.38 6.48
C HIS A 34 -11.14 -4.75 6.33
N ALA A 35 -11.48 -5.73 7.18
CA ALA A 35 -10.97 -7.09 7.12
C ALA A 35 -11.55 -7.88 5.93
N LYS A 36 -12.73 -7.51 5.41
CA LYS A 36 -13.38 -8.18 4.26
C LYS A 36 -12.47 -8.31 3.03
N LYS A 37 -11.53 -7.38 2.82
CA LYS A 37 -10.58 -7.47 1.70
C LYS A 37 -9.64 -8.68 1.78
N TYR A 38 -9.48 -9.25 2.97
CA TYR A 38 -8.67 -10.45 3.21
C TYR A 38 -9.46 -11.76 3.12
N LEU A 39 -10.76 -11.73 2.82
CA LEU A 39 -11.52 -12.97 2.57
C LEU A 39 -10.90 -13.76 1.42
N GLY A 40 -10.65 -15.05 1.65
CA GLY A 40 -9.91 -15.94 0.75
C GLY A 40 -8.40 -15.68 0.68
N ARG A 41 -7.87 -14.83 1.57
CA ARG A 41 -6.46 -14.42 1.68
C ARG A 41 -6.05 -14.25 3.15
N GLU A 42 -6.70 -14.97 4.05
CA GLU A 42 -6.58 -14.81 5.50
C GLU A 42 -5.14 -15.08 5.97
N SER A 43 -4.44 -16.01 5.31
CA SER A 43 -3.03 -16.30 5.59
C SER A 43 -2.11 -15.08 5.43
N LEU A 44 -2.50 -14.06 4.64
CA LEU A 44 -1.76 -12.81 4.55
C LEU A 44 -1.64 -12.10 5.89
N THR A 45 -2.69 -12.14 6.71
CA THR A 45 -2.68 -11.41 7.99
C THR A 45 -1.76 -12.06 9.02
N GLN A 46 -1.27 -13.27 8.75
CA GLN A 46 -0.33 -14.01 9.61
C GLN A 46 1.11 -13.92 9.10
N GLN A 47 1.35 -13.23 7.99
CA GLN A 47 2.70 -13.09 7.45
C GLN A 47 3.52 -12.10 8.29
N ILE A 48 4.73 -12.50 8.63
CA ILE A 48 5.69 -11.67 9.36
C ILE A 48 6.39 -10.72 8.38
N ILE A 49 6.61 -9.48 8.80
CA ILE A 49 7.48 -8.51 8.14
C ILE A 49 8.85 -8.57 8.84
N PRO A 50 9.85 -9.26 8.26
CA PRO A 50 11.08 -9.58 8.99
C PRO A 50 11.83 -8.36 9.56
N PRO A 51 11.98 -7.23 8.85
CA PRO A 51 12.67 -6.06 9.40
C PRO A 51 12.01 -5.45 10.64
N LEU A 52 10.71 -5.69 10.85
CA LEU A 52 9.92 -5.09 11.94
C LEU A 52 9.50 -6.12 13.00
N GLY A 53 9.62 -7.42 12.71
CA GLY A 53 9.19 -8.48 13.62
C GLY A 53 7.68 -8.47 13.94
N CYS A 54 6.85 -7.82 13.11
CA CYS A 54 5.40 -7.73 13.29
C CYS A 54 4.62 -8.36 12.13
N LEU A 55 3.30 -8.45 12.24
CA LEU A 55 2.43 -9.03 11.20
C LEU A 55 2.13 -8.03 10.09
N TRP A 56 1.77 -8.56 8.92
CA TRP A 56 1.34 -7.80 7.75
C TRP A 56 0.20 -6.80 8.03
N ASN A 57 -0.64 -7.10 9.00
CA ASN A 57 -1.78 -6.29 9.41
C ASN A 57 -1.53 -5.43 10.66
N ASP A 58 -0.29 -5.41 11.18
CA ASP A 58 0.22 -4.48 12.21
C ASP A 58 0.80 -3.19 11.62
N VAL A 59 0.80 -3.05 10.29
CA VAL A 59 1.35 -1.87 9.60
C VAL A 59 0.32 -1.15 8.74
N LEU A 60 0.56 0.14 8.55
CA LEU A 60 -0.03 0.95 7.49
C LEU A 60 0.74 0.73 6.19
N HIS A 61 -0.01 0.59 5.09
CA HIS A 61 0.54 0.30 3.76
C HIS A 61 0.52 1.57 2.92
N PHE A 62 1.68 2.01 2.45
CA PHE A 62 1.80 3.16 1.57
C PHE A 62 2.40 2.75 0.22
N SER A 63 1.95 3.40 -0.84
CA SER A 63 2.65 3.38 -2.12
C SER A 63 3.69 4.51 -2.14
N PRO A 64 4.93 4.25 -2.57
CA PRO A 64 5.88 5.30 -2.91
C PRO A 64 5.59 5.92 -4.29
N VAL A 65 4.76 5.28 -5.12
CA VAL A 65 4.42 5.74 -6.48
C VAL A 65 3.26 6.73 -6.41
N HIS A 66 3.39 7.85 -7.12
CA HIS A 66 2.34 8.87 -7.15
C HIS A 66 1.03 8.29 -7.77
N PRO A 67 -0.14 8.50 -7.15
CA PRO A 67 -1.41 7.96 -7.61
C PRO A 67 -1.77 8.29 -9.07
N ASN A 68 -1.46 9.51 -9.54
CA ASN A 68 -1.63 9.88 -10.96
C ASN A 68 -0.86 8.97 -11.92
N LEU A 69 0.37 8.54 -11.59
CA LEU A 69 1.14 7.63 -12.45
C LEU A 69 0.44 6.26 -12.57
N ILE A 70 -0.17 5.80 -11.48
CA ILE A 70 -0.96 4.56 -11.47
C ILE A 70 -2.23 4.74 -12.33
N ARG A 71 -2.92 5.88 -12.19
CA ARG A 71 -4.11 6.21 -12.97
C ARG A 71 -3.81 6.31 -14.46
N GLU A 72 -2.75 7.02 -14.83
CA GLU A 72 -2.27 7.15 -16.22
C GLU A 72 -1.92 5.80 -16.82
N ALA A 73 -1.23 4.94 -16.06
CA ALA A 73 -0.91 3.59 -16.51
C ALA A 73 -2.17 2.74 -16.76
N LEU A 74 -3.17 2.81 -15.88
CA LEU A 74 -4.46 2.15 -16.10
C LEU A 74 -5.17 2.66 -17.37
N ILE A 75 -5.22 3.98 -17.56
CA ILE A 75 -5.80 4.59 -18.78
C ILE A 75 -5.07 4.12 -20.03
N SER A 76 -3.73 4.14 -20.01
CA SER A 76 -2.91 3.69 -21.13
C SER A 76 -3.09 2.20 -21.46
N ALA A 77 -3.48 1.39 -20.47
CA ALA A 77 -3.80 -0.02 -20.66
C ALA A 77 -5.25 -0.26 -21.14
N GLY A 78 -6.10 0.78 -21.23
CA GLY A 78 -7.48 0.70 -21.71
C GLY A 78 -8.55 0.67 -20.61
N PHE A 79 -8.19 0.87 -19.34
CA PHE A 79 -9.17 0.99 -18.25
C PHE A 79 -9.74 2.39 -18.13
N THR A 80 -10.93 2.50 -17.52
CA THR A 80 -11.54 3.78 -17.12
C THR A 80 -11.57 3.89 -15.59
N PRO A 81 -10.46 4.28 -14.95
CA PRO A 81 -10.40 4.38 -13.49
C PRO A 81 -11.25 5.54 -12.96
N THR A 82 -11.91 5.32 -11.83
CA THR A 82 -12.62 6.37 -11.10
C THR A 82 -11.66 7.27 -10.33
N THR A 83 -12.07 8.51 -10.07
CA THR A 83 -11.33 9.41 -9.19
C THR A 83 -11.32 8.88 -7.76
N MET A 84 -10.14 8.92 -7.16
CA MET A 84 -9.91 8.49 -5.78
C MET A 84 -9.16 9.59 -5.02
N GLN A 85 -9.39 9.65 -3.72
CA GLN A 85 -8.66 10.52 -2.81
C GLN A 85 -7.52 9.75 -2.12
N TRP A 86 -6.44 10.47 -1.84
CA TRP A 86 -5.21 9.92 -1.28
C TRP A 86 -4.65 10.85 -0.22
N PHE A 87 -4.21 10.28 0.89
CA PHE A 87 -3.32 10.96 1.81
C PHE A 87 -1.92 10.99 1.20
N GLN A 88 -1.37 12.19 1.05
CA GLN A 88 0.02 12.46 0.73
C GLN A 88 0.78 12.68 2.04
N VAL A 89 1.81 11.86 2.26
CA VAL A 89 2.57 11.75 3.50
C VAL A 89 4.03 12.07 3.25
N ASN A 90 4.58 13.02 4.02
CA ASN A 90 6.02 13.24 4.02
C ASN A 90 6.67 12.34 5.09
N PRO A 91 7.42 11.29 4.70
CA PRO A 91 8.00 10.35 5.66
C PRO A 91 8.99 11.02 6.61
N MET A 92 9.70 12.07 6.18
CA MET A 92 10.68 12.77 7.00
C MET A 92 10.04 13.50 8.17
N THR A 93 8.98 14.27 7.92
CA THR A 93 8.29 15.03 8.99
C THR A 93 7.45 14.14 9.89
N MET A 94 7.14 12.91 9.45
CA MET A 94 6.37 11.93 10.20
C MET A 94 7.24 10.86 10.88
N ASN A 95 8.56 11.09 10.99
CA ASN A 95 9.50 10.21 11.71
C ASN A 95 9.53 8.75 11.22
N PHE A 96 9.35 8.52 9.93
CA PHE A 96 9.58 7.20 9.33
C PHE A 96 11.08 6.89 9.43
N ASN A 97 11.45 5.71 9.91
CA ASN A 97 12.84 5.30 10.05
C ASN A 97 12.94 3.76 10.01
N SER A 98 14.16 3.22 10.02
CA SER A 98 14.37 1.78 9.89
C SER A 98 13.84 0.93 11.06
N GLN A 99 13.50 1.53 12.20
CA GLN A 99 12.93 0.82 13.36
C GLN A 99 11.42 0.65 13.27
N ASN A 100 10.72 1.55 12.57
CA ASN A 100 9.25 1.52 12.44
C ASN A 100 8.78 1.37 11.00
N THR A 101 9.68 1.28 10.03
CA THR A 101 9.35 1.23 8.61
C THR A 101 10.15 0.15 7.89
N ALA A 102 9.49 -0.59 7.01
CA ALA A 102 10.10 -1.53 6.08
C ALA A 102 9.67 -1.28 4.65
N ILE A 103 10.43 -1.81 3.70
CA ILE A 103 10.12 -1.80 2.28
C ILE A 103 9.74 -3.22 1.88
N TYR A 104 8.62 -3.38 1.16
CA TYR A 104 8.29 -4.61 0.46
C TYR A 104 8.36 -4.38 -1.05
N LEU A 105 9.27 -5.09 -1.73
CA LEU A 105 9.56 -4.84 -3.15
C LEU A 105 8.48 -5.36 -4.11
N SER A 106 7.52 -6.16 -3.63
CA SER A 106 6.48 -6.79 -4.45
C SER A 106 7.00 -7.48 -5.71
N PRO A 107 7.88 -8.50 -5.57
CA PRO A 107 8.46 -9.18 -6.72
C PRO A 107 7.40 -9.83 -7.62
N PRO A 108 7.72 -10.11 -8.90
CA PRO A 108 6.84 -10.82 -9.80
C PRO A 108 6.38 -12.15 -9.20
N LYS A 109 5.07 -12.37 -9.19
CA LYS A 109 4.43 -13.59 -8.70
C LYS A 109 3.36 -14.05 -9.68
N LYS A 110 3.01 -15.33 -9.58
CA LYS A 110 1.83 -15.85 -10.27
C LYS A 110 0.60 -15.08 -9.81
N TYR A 111 -0.37 -14.93 -10.70
CA TYR A 111 -1.62 -14.27 -10.36
C TYR A 111 -2.27 -14.96 -9.15
N ARG A 112 -2.67 -14.16 -8.15
CA ARG A 112 -3.24 -14.60 -6.87
C ARG A 112 -2.32 -15.46 -5.99
N ASP A 113 -1.01 -15.45 -6.24
CA ASP A 113 -0.03 -15.90 -5.26
C ASP A 113 0.24 -14.78 -4.25
N PHE A 114 -0.19 -15.03 -3.01
CA PHE A 114 -0.13 -14.09 -1.91
C PHE A 114 1.02 -14.36 -0.94
N THR A 115 1.80 -15.42 -1.16
CA THR A 115 2.98 -15.75 -0.34
C THR A 115 3.98 -14.60 -0.35
N LYS A 116 4.79 -14.43 0.70
CA LYS A 116 5.87 -13.43 0.76
C LYS A 116 7.12 -14.17 1.23
N SER A 117 8.19 -14.06 0.45
CA SER A 117 9.49 -14.53 0.91
C SER A 117 10.18 -13.41 1.68
N ALA A 118 11.06 -13.79 2.61
CA ALA A 118 11.76 -12.84 3.47
C ALA A 118 12.66 -11.90 2.67
N GLU A 119 13.22 -12.37 1.55
CA GLU A 119 14.14 -11.65 0.67
C GLU A 119 13.46 -10.48 -0.07
N ALA A 120 12.12 -10.48 -0.13
CA ALA A 120 11.33 -9.40 -0.71
C ALA A 120 11.21 -8.18 0.23
N PHE A 121 11.65 -8.30 1.48
CA PHE A 121 11.62 -7.22 2.47
C PHE A 121 13.01 -6.60 2.64
N ARG A 122 13.05 -5.29 2.83
CA ARG A 122 14.28 -4.54 3.13
C ARG A 122 14.03 -3.57 4.29
N PRO A 123 15.03 -3.29 5.12
CA PRO A 123 14.98 -2.16 6.05
C PRO A 123 14.71 -0.85 5.30
N PHE A 124 13.97 0.05 5.91
CA PHE A 124 13.69 1.35 5.30
C PHE A 124 14.95 2.23 5.21
N ASN A 125 15.11 2.89 4.07
CA ASN A 125 16.16 3.87 3.83
C ASN A 125 15.63 4.98 2.91
N TYR A 126 15.71 6.23 3.35
CA TYR A 126 15.30 7.41 2.58
C TYR A 126 15.94 7.49 1.20
N ALA A 127 17.21 7.08 1.07
CA ALA A 127 17.94 7.12 -0.20
C ALA A 127 17.30 6.20 -1.28
N SER A 128 16.49 5.22 -0.87
CA SER A 128 15.79 4.33 -1.80
C SER A 128 14.51 4.93 -2.40
N LEU A 129 13.90 5.93 -1.75
CA LEU A 129 12.59 6.48 -2.14
C LEU A 129 12.54 7.03 -3.57
N PRO A 130 13.54 7.77 -4.08
CA PRO A 130 13.52 8.24 -5.47
C PRO A 130 13.35 7.08 -6.47
N ALA A 131 14.05 5.97 -6.27
CA ALA A 131 13.96 4.81 -7.14
C ALA A 131 12.61 4.10 -7.01
N LEU A 132 12.10 3.94 -5.78
CA LEU A 132 10.82 3.28 -5.51
C LEU A 132 9.61 4.11 -5.96
N SER A 133 9.75 5.42 -6.13
CA SER A 133 8.67 6.32 -6.54
C SER A 133 8.26 6.19 -8.01
N LYS A 134 9.08 5.51 -8.81
CA LYS A 134 8.81 5.26 -10.23
C LYS A 134 7.85 4.10 -10.38
N LEU A 135 6.92 4.20 -11.33
CA LEU A 135 6.04 3.08 -11.66
C LEU A 135 6.87 1.96 -12.32
N PRO A 136 6.84 0.72 -11.81
CA PRO A 136 7.54 -0.39 -12.44
C PRO A 136 6.93 -0.75 -13.80
N GLU A 137 7.77 -0.99 -14.82
CA GLU A 137 7.32 -1.43 -16.15
C GLU A 137 6.50 -2.72 -16.07
N ALA A 138 6.90 -3.64 -15.18
CA ALA A 138 6.20 -4.89 -14.93
C ALA A 138 4.75 -4.69 -14.44
N THR A 139 4.41 -3.55 -13.83
CA THR A 139 3.04 -3.16 -13.46
C THR A 139 2.25 -2.74 -14.69
N LEU A 140 2.84 -1.96 -15.60
CA LEU A 140 2.19 -1.58 -16.86
C LEU A 140 1.86 -2.82 -17.72
N THR A 141 2.82 -3.73 -17.87
CA THR A 141 2.59 -5.01 -18.57
C THR A 141 1.46 -5.80 -17.92
N TYR A 142 1.40 -5.83 -16.59
CA TYR A 142 0.34 -6.50 -15.86
C TYR A 142 -1.04 -5.90 -16.17
N TYR A 143 -1.19 -4.58 -16.17
CA TYR A 143 -2.47 -3.94 -16.51
C TYR A 143 -2.90 -4.27 -17.95
N GLN A 144 -1.98 -4.20 -18.92
CA GLN A 144 -2.28 -4.54 -20.31
C GLN A 144 -2.74 -6.00 -20.45
N MET A 145 -2.11 -6.92 -19.71
CA MET A 145 -2.53 -8.32 -19.68
C MET A 145 -3.92 -8.49 -19.07
N SER A 146 -4.20 -7.85 -17.93
CA SER A 146 -5.52 -7.89 -17.30
C SER A 146 -6.61 -7.35 -18.22
N GLN A 147 -6.36 -6.23 -18.92
CA GLN A 147 -7.32 -5.69 -19.88
C GLN A 147 -7.62 -6.68 -21.01
N LYS A 148 -6.58 -7.29 -21.59
CA LYS A 148 -6.74 -8.30 -22.65
C LYS A 148 -7.53 -9.53 -22.20
N GLN A 149 -7.45 -9.88 -20.92
CA GLN A 149 -8.15 -11.01 -20.33
C GLN A 149 -9.56 -10.66 -19.83
N GLY A 150 -9.96 -9.38 -19.86
CA GLY A 150 -11.23 -8.91 -19.30
C GLY A 150 -11.27 -8.88 -17.77
N ASP A 151 -10.12 -8.95 -17.12
CA ASP A 151 -9.99 -8.99 -15.66
C ASP A 151 -9.91 -7.59 -15.04
N SER A 152 -10.45 -7.45 -13.83
CA SER A 152 -10.20 -6.27 -13.00
C SER A 152 -8.81 -6.34 -12.36
N PRO A 153 -7.91 -5.37 -12.61
CA PRO A 153 -6.54 -5.44 -12.14
C PRO A 153 -6.44 -5.12 -10.65
N LEU A 154 -5.51 -5.78 -9.97
CA LEU A 154 -5.07 -5.40 -8.63
C LEU A 154 -4.20 -4.14 -8.72
N LEU A 155 -4.71 -3.02 -8.20
CA LEU A 155 -4.11 -1.70 -8.34
C LEU A 155 -2.62 -1.65 -7.99
N PHE A 156 -2.18 -2.30 -6.91
CA PHE A 156 -0.80 -2.23 -6.45
C PHE A 156 0.05 -3.48 -6.79
N HIS A 157 -0.42 -4.33 -7.70
CA HIS A 157 0.36 -5.51 -8.08
C HIS A 157 1.68 -5.08 -8.74
N ARG A 158 2.80 -5.66 -8.26
CA ARG A 158 4.18 -5.35 -8.68
C ARG A 158 4.67 -3.94 -8.33
N ILE A 159 3.89 -3.17 -7.57
CA ILE A 159 4.34 -1.87 -7.04
C ILE A 159 4.99 -2.13 -5.66
N PRO A 160 6.18 -1.57 -5.38
CA PRO A 160 6.77 -1.65 -4.05
C PRO A 160 5.88 -0.94 -3.02
N HIS A 161 5.94 -1.37 -1.76
CA HIS A 161 5.18 -0.77 -0.67
C HIS A 161 6.11 -0.32 0.45
N ILE A 162 5.78 0.79 1.08
CA ILE A 162 6.35 1.21 2.35
C ILE A 162 5.39 0.78 3.47
N LEU A 163 5.92 0.02 4.42
CA LEU A 163 5.18 -0.61 5.50
C LEU A 163 5.56 0.08 6.80
N TYR A 164 4.64 0.81 7.40
CA TYR A 164 4.88 1.60 8.62
C TYR A 164 4.15 1.01 9.82
N GLN A 165 4.89 0.64 10.85
CA GLN A 165 4.37 0.17 12.13
C GLN A 165 4.09 1.37 13.04
N GLY A 166 2.85 1.85 13.01
CA GLY A 166 2.41 2.95 13.84
C GLY A 166 1.07 3.52 13.40
N GLU A 167 0.66 4.56 14.09
CA GLU A 167 -0.56 5.32 13.83
C GLU A 167 -0.18 6.70 13.28
N LEU A 168 -1.05 7.30 12.45
CA LEU A 168 -0.84 8.66 11.92
C LEU A 168 -2.07 9.53 12.14
N HIS A 169 -1.88 10.76 12.59
CA HIS A 169 -2.97 11.72 12.68
C HIS A 169 -3.29 12.29 11.30
N LEU A 170 -4.58 12.36 10.98
CA LEU A 170 -5.04 12.84 9.67
C LEU A 170 -4.68 14.30 9.41
N LYS A 171 -4.61 15.11 10.46
CA LYS A 171 -4.25 16.54 10.40
C LYS A 171 -2.83 16.79 9.87
N ASP A 172 -1.95 15.79 9.95
CA ASP A 172 -0.56 15.90 9.52
C ASP A 172 -0.41 15.56 8.02
N MET A 173 -1.50 15.11 7.37
CA MET A 173 -1.50 14.65 5.98
C MET A 173 -2.28 15.60 5.07
N THR A 174 -1.83 15.71 3.82
CA THR A 174 -2.58 16.45 2.79
C THR A 174 -3.42 15.47 1.96
N ILE A 175 -4.66 15.85 1.61
CA ILE A 175 -5.49 15.06 0.69
C ILE A 175 -5.29 15.55 -0.74
N ILE A 176 -5.02 14.62 -1.65
CA ILE A 176 -4.94 14.85 -3.10
C ILE A 176 -5.94 13.95 -3.83
N SER A 177 -6.29 14.30 -5.07
CA SER A 177 -7.21 13.55 -5.92
C SER A 177 -6.55 13.18 -7.25
N THR A 178 -7.01 12.07 -7.86
CA THR A 178 -6.56 11.57 -9.18
C THR A 178 -7.61 11.74 -10.26
#